data_AF-M4RYE2-F1
#
_entry.id   AF-M4RYE2-F1
#
_cell.length_a   1.000
_cell.length_b   1.000
_cell.length_c   1.000
_cell.angle_alpha   90.00
_cell.angle_beta   90.00
_cell.angle_gamma   90.00
#
_symmetry.space_group_name_H-M   'P 1'
#
loop_
_entity.id
_entity.type
_entity.pdbx_description
1 polymer ?
#
loop_
_entity_poly.entity_id
_entity_poly.type
_entity_poly.pdbx_seq_one_letter_code
_entity_poly.pdbx_strand_id
1 'polypeptide(L)'
;MNLAGRLRHRVSIWRLVDIDDGKGAYVRQWTQVAEVNAEVIGQGGREALIDRSMQGIGQYRVTIHWRDDIRTNDQVRYRGRNLNIRSIEPDATDRVWLSMMCDTDAEAIG
;
A
#
# COMPACT_ATOMS: atom_id res chain seq x y z
N MET A 1 -20.24 12.91 7.93
CA MET A 1 -18.92 13.44 7.55
C MET A 1 -18.86 13.53 6.03
N ASN A 2 -18.59 14.71 5.46
CA ASN A 2 -18.60 14.94 4.00
C ASN A 2 -17.48 14.14 3.31
N LEU A 3 -17.83 13.10 2.55
CA LEU A 3 -16.93 12.16 1.87
C LEU A 3 -16.42 12.67 0.49
N ALA A 4 -16.67 13.94 0.14
CA ALA A 4 -16.50 14.45 -1.22
C ALA A 4 -15.04 14.73 -1.67
N GLY A 5 -14.02 14.39 -0.87
CA GLY A 5 -12.61 14.65 -1.21
C GLY A 5 -11.60 13.66 -0.61
N ARG A 6 -12.06 12.47 -0.21
CA ARG A 6 -11.28 11.53 0.62
C ARG A 6 -10.13 10.86 -0.14
N LEU A 7 -10.39 10.41 -1.37
CA LEU A 7 -9.41 9.69 -2.21
C LEU A 7 -8.57 10.62 -3.10
N ARG A 8 -7.75 11.49 -2.51
CA ARG A 8 -6.96 12.48 -3.28
C ARG A 8 -5.62 11.97 -3.81
N HIS A 9 -5.20 10.77 -3.41
CA HIS A 9 -3.88 10.24 -3.72
C HIS A 9 -3.99 9.10 -4.73
N ARG A 10 -3.15 9.08 -5.77
CA ARG A 10 -3.04 7.94 -6.68
C ARG A 10 -1.99 6.98 -6.13
N VAL A 11 -2.36 5.71 -5.99
CA VAL A 11 -1.47 4.63 -5.54
C VAL A 11 -1.53 3.47 -6.51
N SER A 12 -0.43 2.74 -6.62
CA SER A 12 -0.36 1.51 -7.42
C SER A 12 -0.18 0.32 -6.48
N ILE A 13 -0.92 -0.75 -6.71
CA ILE A 13 -0.84 -1.98 -5.93
C ILE A 13 -0.11 -3.01 -6.77
N TRP A 14 0.91 -3.62 -6.18
CA TRP A 14 1.81 -4.57 -6.82
C TRP A 14 1.78 -5.89 -6.06
N ARG A 15 1.81 -6.99 -6.81
CA ARG A 15 1.86 -8.35 -6.26
C ARG A 15 3.15 -9.01 -6.67
N LEU A 16 3.81 -9.65 -5.72
CA LEU A 16 4.93 -10.52 -6.00
C LEU A 16 4.39 -11.84 -6.53
N VAL A 17 4.66 -12.13 -7.80
CA VAL A 17 4.27 -13.38 -8.47
C VAL A 17 5.51 -14.22 -8.72
N ASP A 18 5.42 -15.51 -8.44
CA ASP A 18 6.37 -16.51 -8.91
C ASP A 18 6.07 -16.85 -10.37
N ILE A 19 7.07 -16.69 -11.23
CA ILE A 19 7.02 -17.09 -12.64
C ILE A 19 7.96 -18.28 -12.78
N ASP A 20 7.42 -19.38 -13.31
CA ASP A 20 8.23 -20.53 -13.69
C ASP A 20 9.06 -20.18 -14.93
N ASP A 21 10.39 -20.30 -14.83
CA ASP A 21 11.31 -20.07 -15.96
C ASP A 21 11.39 -21.29 -16.91
N GLY A 22 10.55 -22.32 -16.72
CA GLY A 22 10.59 -23.57 -17.49
C GLY A 22 11.85 -24.42 -17.27
N LYS A 23 12.75 -23.98 -16.39
CA LYS A 23 14.04 -24.63 -16.07
C LYS A 23 14.13 -25.17 -14.64
N GLY A 24 13.01 -25.23 -13.93
CA GLY A 24 12.93 -25.73 -12.54
C GLY A 24 13.29 -24.69 -11.47
N ALA A 25 13.45 -23.42 -11.86
CA ALA A 25 13.63 -22.29 -10.94
C ALA A 25 12.45 -21.33 -11.04
N TYR A 26 11.99 -20.82 -9.91
CA TYR A 26 10.96 -19.79 -9.82
C TYR A 26 11.62 -18.42 -9.66
N VAL A 27 11.29 -17.48 -10.55
CA VAL A 27 11.71 -16.08 -10.41
C VAL A 27 10.56 -15.27 -9.80
N ARG A 28 10.85 -14.44 -8.80
CA ARG A 28 9.85 -13.56 -8.19
C ARG A 28 9.84 -12.22 -8.92
N GLN A 29 8.71 -11.88 -9.52
CA GLN A 29 8.52 -10.62 -10.23
C GLN A 29 7.40 -9.81 -9.59
N TRP A 30 7.63 -8.50 -9.41
CA TRP A 30 6.55 -7.59 -9.01
C TRP A 30 5.70 -7.24 -10.24
N THR A 31 4.42 -7.57 -10.18
CA THR A 31 3.45 -7.24 -11.22
C THR A 31 2.41 -6.26 -10.69
N GLN A 32 2.09 -5.23 -11.46
CA GLN A 32 1.06 -4.27 -11.08
C GLN A 32 -0.32 -4.93 -11.19
N VAL A 33 -1.02 -5.02 -10.06
CA VAL A 33 -2.40 -5.55 -9.98
C VAL A 33 -3.38 -4.44 -10.31
N ALA A 34 -3.11 -3.24 -9.80
CA ALA A 34 -4.09 -2.16 -9.79
C ALA A 34 -3.45 -0.79 -9.69
N GLU A 35 -4.19 0.20 -10.18
CA GLU A 35 -3.95 1.59 -9.88
C GLU A 35 -5.26 2.24 -9.46
N VAL A 36 -5.26 2.86 -8.28
CA VAL A 36 -6.49 3.33 -7.64
C VAL A 36 -6.27 4.67 -6.94
N ASN A 37 -7.37 5.40 -6.77
CA ASN A 37 -7.39 6.55 -5.87
C ASN A 37 -7.55 6.04 -4.43
N ALA A 38 -6.77 6.63 -3.53
CA ALA A 38 -6.65 6.27 -2.14
C ALA A 38 -6.63 7.51 -1.24
N GLU A 39 -7.10 7.34 -0.01
CA GLU A 39 -6.76 8.19 1.11
C GLU A 39 -5.52 7.60 1.78
N VAL A 40 -4.46 8.39 1.96
CA VAL A 40 -3.23 7.95 2.63
C VAL A 40 -3.01 8.83 3.85
N ILE A 41 -3.13 8.24 5.05
CA ILE A 41 -2.95 8.94 6.32
C ILE A 41 -1.75 8.34 7.05
N GLY A 42 -0.66 9.10 7.17
CA GLY A 42 0.45 8.73 8.06
C GLY A 42 0.00 8.80 9.52
N GLN A 43 0.21 7.75 10.30
CA GLN A 43 -0.14 7.69 11.72
C GLN A 43 0.92 8.36 12.64
N GLY A 44 1.96 8.96 12.05
CA GLY A 44 3.04 9.64 12.77
C GLY A 44 2.78 11.13 12.96
N GLY A 45 1.96 11.52 13.94
CA GLY A 45 1.70 12.92 14.29
C GLY A 45 2.94 13.72 14.75
N ARG A 46 4.10 13.08 14.95
CA ARG A 46 5.37 13.71 15.35
C ARG A 46 6.54 13.47 14.38
N GLU A 47 6.37 12.59 13.39
CA GLU A 47 7.45 12.16 12.50
C GLU A 47 7.44 12.91 11.16
N ALA A 48 6.30 13.53 10.80
CA ALA A 48 6.17 14.32 9.57
C ALA A 48 7.05 15.59 9.55
N LEU A 49 7.53 16.06 10.71
CA LEU A 49 8.44 17.21 10.79
C LEU A 49 9.92 16.82 10.63
N ILE A 50 10.24 15.52 10.68
CA ILE A 50 11.58 14.95 10.48
C ILE A 50 11.67 14.26 9.12
N ASP A 51 10.66 14.40 8.25
CA ASP A 51 10.65 13.92 6.85
C ASP A 51 11.51 14.85 5.94
N ARG A 52 12.69 15.20 6.45
CA ARG A 52 13.86 15.59 5.65
C ARG A 52 15.02 14.59 5.85
N SER A 53 14.81 13.55 6.67
CA SER A 53 15.72 12.42 6.81
C SER A 53 15.08 11.14 6.30
N MET A 54 15.79 10.53 5.35
CA MET A 54 15.46 9.41 4.48
C MET A 54 15.28 8.05 5.21
N GLN A 55 14.83 7.99 6.48
CA GLN A 55 15.09 6.81 7.34
C GLN A 55 14.01 6.45 8.40
N GLY A 56 12.79 6.99 8.33
CA GLY A 56 11.73 6.63 9.30
C GLY A 56 10.83 5.49 8.79
N ILE A 57 10.67 4.41 9.56
CA ILE A 57 9.61 3.42 9.32
C ILE A 57 8.27 4.08 9.68
N GLY A 58 7.62 4.68 8.69
CA GLY A 58 6.32 5.32 8.86
C GLY A 58 5.19 4.31 8.76
N GLN A 59 4.25 4.36 9.70
CA GLN A 59 2.98 3.65 9.60
C GLN A 59 1.96 4.50 8.84
N TYR A 60 1.29 3.90 7.85
CA TYR A 60 0.32 4.53 6.97
C TYR A 60 -0.98 3.74 6.96
N ARG A 61 -2.10 4.45 7.11
CA ARG A 61 -3.41 3.91 6.80
C ARG A 61 -3.78 4.30 5.38
N VAL A 62 -3.93 3.32 4.51
CA VAL A 62 -4.34 3.50 3.11
C VAL A 62 -5.77 3.02 2.96
N THR A 63 -6.70 3.91 2.62
CA THR A 63 -8.10 3.55 2.36
C THR A 63 -8.43 3.73 0.90
N ILE A 64 -8.95 2.68 0.27
CA ILE A 64 -9.37 2.67 -1.14
C ILE A 64 -10.85 2.29 -1.24
N HIS A 65 -11.43 2.45 -2.43
CA HIS A 65 -12.71 1.80 -2.72
C HIS A 65 -12.54 0.28 -2.64
N TRP A 66 -13.56 -0.42 -2.14
CA TRP A 66 -13.52 -1.86 -1.96
C TRP A 66 -13.11 -2.63 -3.22
N ARG A 67 -12.24 -3.63 -3.01
CA ARG A 67 -11.80 -4.63 -3.98
C ARG A 67 -11.49 -5.93 -3.25
N ASP A 68 -11.93 -7.06 -3.83
CA ASP A 68 -11.65 -8.38 -3.26
C ASP A 68 -10.31 -8.96 -3.74
N ASP A 69 -9.76 -8.48 -4.87
CA ASP A 69 -8.46 -8.94 -5.39
C ASP A 69 -7.25 -8.36 -4.64
N ILE A 70 -7.42 -7.70 -3.48
CA ILE A 70 -6.29 -7.19 -2.69
C ILE A 70 -5.90 -8.19 -1.61
N ARG A 71 -4.61 -8.51 -1.53
CA ARG A 71 -4.04 -9.49 -0.60
C ARG A 71 -3.04 -8.82 0.35
N THR A 72 -2.84 -9.42 1.52
CA THR A 72 -1.87 -8.95 2.52
C THR A 72 -0.42 -9.02 2.01
N ASN A 73 -0.11 -9.91 1.07
CA ASN A 73 1.21 -9.99 0.44
C ASN A 73 1.40 -8.99 -0.72
N ASP A 74 0.40 -8.16 -1.00
CA ASP A 74 0.54 -7.09 -1.97
C ASP A 74 1.27 -5.90 -1.33
N GLN A 75 1.84 -5.05 -2.19
CA GLN A 75 2.59 -3.87 -1.81
C GLN A 75 1.97 -2.64 -2.45
N VAL A 76 1.74 -1.60 -1.65
CA VAL A 76 1.24 -0.32 -2.12
C VAL A 76 2.43 0.58 -2.44
N ARG A 77 2.52 1.09 -3.66
CA ARG A 77 3.52 2.08 -4.06
C ARG A 77 2.90 3.46 -4.11
N TYR A 78 3.49 4.40 -3.38
CA TYR A 78 3.00 5.76 -3.25
C TYR A 78 4.16 6.75 -3.19
N ARG A 79 4.21 7.70 -4.14
CA ARG A 79 5.23 8.77 -4.21
C ARG A 79 6.69 8.25 -4.09
N GLY A 80 6.99 7.14 -4.77
CA GLY A 80 8.32 6.52 -4.73
C GLY A 80 8.63 5.75 -3.44
N ARG A 81 7.67 5.63 -2.52
CA ARG A 81 7.77 4.76 -1.34
C ARG A 81 7.04 3.45 -1.57
N ASN A 82 7.64 2.37 -1.11
CA ASN A 82 7.05 1.04 -1.08
C ASN A 82 6.45 0.83 0.32
N LEU A 83 5.17 0.51 0.38
CA LEU A 83 4.42 0.31 1.62
C LEU A 83 3.95 -1.14 1.66
N ASN A 84 4.42 -1.90 2.63
CA ASN A 84 4.03 -3.30 2.82
C ASN A 84 2.70 -3.35 3.56
N ILE A 85 1.74 -4.13 3.07
CA ILE A 85 0.44 -4.28 3.73
C ILE A 85 0.61 -5.21 4.93
N ARG A 86 0.31 -4.72 6.14
CA ARG A 86 0.35 -5.51 7.37
C ARG A 86 -1.00 -6.12 7.70
N SER A 87 -2.06 -5.35 7.51
CA SER A 87 -3.43 -5.77 7.79
C SER A 87 -4.39 -5.15 6.80
N ILE A 88 -5.44 -5.90 6.47
CA ILE A 88 -6.56 -5.46 5.64
C ILE A 88 -7.81 -5.48 6.51
N GLU A 89 -8.44 -4.32 6.65
CA GLU A 89 -9.66 -4.12 7.42
C GLU A 89 -10.81 -3.77 6.46
N PRO A 90 -11.76 -4.69 6.22
CA PRO A 90 -12.97 -4.39 5.46
C PRO A 90 -13.87 -3.43 6.25
N ASP A 91 -14.54 -2.51 5.56
CA ASP A 91 -15.61 -1.72 6.19
C ASP A 91 -16.76 -2.66 6.63
N ALA A 92 -17.11 -2.60 7.91
CA ALA A 92 -18.00 -3.56 8.57
C ALA A 92 -19.45 -3.51 8.09
N THR A 93 -19.87 -2.42 7.43
CA THR A 93 -21.30 -2.18 7.17
C THR A 93 -21.69 -2.47 5.74
N ASP A 94 -20.86 -2.14 4.74
CA ASP A 94 -21.30 -2.21 3.33
C ASP A 94 -20.19 -2.55 2.32
N ARG A 95 -18.97 -2.88 2.78
CA ARG A 95 -17.82 -3.14 1.88
C ARG A 95 -17.69 -2.05 0.80
N VAL A 96 -17.85 -0.79 1.18
CA VAL A 96 -17.64 0.34 0.26
C VAL A 96 -16.17 0.74 0.26
N TRP A 97 -15.53 0.60 1.42
CA TRP A 97 -14.13 0.99 1.63
C TRP A 97 -13.30 -0.21 2.10
N LEU A 98 -12.05 -0.23 1.66
CA LEU A 98 -11.03 -1.14 2.14
C LEU A 98 -9.94 -0.32 2.79
N SER A 99 -9.75 -0.49 4.09
CA SER A 99 -8.66 0.15 4.83
C SER A 99 -7.53 -0.84 5.02
N MET A 100 -6.31 -0.40 4.75
CA MET A 100 -5.09 -1.19 4.87
C MET A 100 -4.14 -0.46 5.81
N MET A 101 -3.60 -1.19 6.77
CA MET A 101 -2.50 -0.72 7.58
C MET A 101 -1.21 -1.15 6.89
N CYS A 102 -0.37 -0.17 6.57
CA CYS A 102 0.88 -0.39 5.88
C CYS A 102 2.04 0.24 6.64
N ASP A 103 3.24 -0.29 6.46
CA ASP A 103 4.49 0.30 6.90
C ASP A 103 5.41 0.53 5.70
N THR A 104 6.27 1.55 5.78
CA THR A 104 7.31 1.74 4.78
C THR A 104 8.30 0.60 4.82
N ASP A 105 8.55 0.04 3.65
CA ASP A 105 9.67 -0.85 3.42
C ASP A 105 10.99 -0.09 3.69
N ALA A 106 11.74 -0.58 4.67
CA ALA A 106 12.99 0.05 5.09
C ALA A 106 14.13 -0.11 4.05
N GLU A 107 13.96 -0.97 3.04
CA GLU A 107 14.97 -1.28 2.04
C GLU A 107 14.87 -0.42 0.77
N ALA A 108 13.96 0.55 0.72
CA ALA A 108 13.81 1.45 -0.43
C ALA A 108 14.79 2.65 -0.40
N ILE A 109 16.10 2.39 -0.27
CA ILE A 109 17.19 3.23 -0.84
C ILE A 109 18.51 2.43 -0.92
N GLY A 110 18.71 1.75 -2.05
CA GLY A 110 20.05 1.54 -2.61
C GLY A 110 20.36 2.64 -3.60
#